data_AF-A0A2N3FAF1-F1
#
_entry.id   AF-A0A2N3FAF1-F1
#
_cell.length_a   1.000
_cell.length_b   1.000
_cell.length_c   1.000
_cell.angle_alpha   90.00
_cell.angle_beta   90.00
_cell.angle_gamma   90.00
#
_symmetry.space_group_name_H-M   'P 1'
#
loop_
_entity.id
_entity.type
_entity.pdbx_description
1 polymer ?
#
loop_
_entity_poly.entity_id
_entity_poly.type
_entity_poly.pdbx_seq_one_letter_code
_entity_poly.pdbx_strand_id
1 'polypeptide(L)'
;MRIAVTGGAGYIGSHAVDALLTRGDEVVVIDDLSTGDVARIGAAELIELDLASDTAGAALARHLRDRRVDAVIHFAALKRVDESIERPGHYYRINLASTLAVIDAMRDAAVPSLVLSSSAAVYGEVDGIVDESHPTLPLNPYGATKLACETLVDAVARSGALR
;
A
#
# COMPACT_ATOMS: atom_id res chain seq x y z
N MET A 1 -6.13 -18.39 -1.87
CA MET A 1 -5.46 -17.66 -0.77
C MET A 1 -6.46 -16.65 -0.23
N ARG A 2 -6.23 -16.12 0.98
CA ARG A 2 -6.93 -14.93 1.46
C ARG A 2 -5.99 -13.72 1.41
N ILE A 3 -6.37 -12.70 0.64
CA ILE A 3 -5.51 -11.56 0.32
C ILE A 3 -6.18 -10.28 0.83
N ALA A 4 -5.43 -9.51 1.60
CA ALA A 4 -5.82 -8.17 2.00
C ALA A 4 -5.36 -7.17 0.94
N VAL A 5 -6.26 -6.32 0.45
CA VAL A 5 -5.94 -5.27 -0.51
C VAL A 5 -6.26 -3.92 0.11
N THR A 6 -5.22 -3.19 0.50
CA THR A 6 -5.40 -1.81 0.99
C THR A 6 -5.54 -0.86 -0.18
N GLY A 7 -6.40 0.17 -0.09
CA GLY A 7 -6.71 1.04 -1.23
C GLY A 7 -7.48 0.29 -2.33
N GLY A 8 -8.14 -0.82 -1.97
CA GLY A 8 -8.82 -1.71 -2.89
C GLY A 8 -10.08 -1.11 -3.52
N ALA A 9 -10.68 -0.08 -2.93
CA ALA A 9 -11.79 0.65 -3.53
C ALA A 9 -11.31 1.75 -4.52
N GLY A 10 -9.99 1.96 -4.60
CA GLY A 10 -9.36 2.85 -5.57
C GLY A 10 -9.32 2.29 -7.00
N TYR A 11 -8.84 3.11 -7.95
CA TYR A 11 -8.79 2.74 -9.37
C TYR A 11 -7.97 1.46 -9.62
N ILE A 12 -6.68 1.44 -9.29
CA ILE A 12 -5.83 0.26 -9.53
C ILE A 12 -6.20 -0.89 -8.59
N GLY A 13 -6.47 -0.58 -7.32
CA GLY A 13 -6.81 -1.57 -6.30
C GLY A 13 -8.04 -2.39 -6.68
N SER A 14 -9.10 -1.78 -7.22
CA SER A 14 -10.32 -2.50 -7.60
C SER A 14 -10.10 -3.48 -8.74
N HIS A 15 -9.24 -3.16 -9.70
CA HIS A 15 -8.85 -4.12 -10.75
C HIS A 15 -8.03 -5.30 -10.18
N ALA A 16 -7.18 -5.06 -9.17
CA ALA A 16 -6.50 -6.16 -8.48
C ALA A 16 -7.49 -7.02 -7.68
N VAL A 17 -8.47 -6.40 -7.00
CA VAL A 17 -9.55 -7.11 -6.30
C VAL A 17 -10.32 -8.01 -7.28
N ASP A 18 -10.77 -7.46 -8.41
CA ASP A 18 -11.49 -8.21 -9.44
C ASP A 18 -10.70 -9.39 -10.00
N ALA A 19 -9.41 -9.18 -10.31
CA ALA A 19 -8.53 -10.24 -10.80
C ALA A 19 -8.32 -11.36 -9.76
N LEU A 20 -8.17 -11.01 -8.48
CA LEU A 20 -8.03 -11.98 -7.39
C LEU A 20 -9.33 -12.77 -7.16
N LEU A 21 -10.49 -12.10 -7.13
CA LEU A 21 -11.78 -12.76 -7.03
C LEU A 21 -12.03 -13.71 -8.22
N THR A 22 -11.70 -13.27 -9.44
CA THR A 22 -11.81 -14.10 -10.65
C THR A 22 -10.90 -15.32 -10.61
N ARG A 23 -9.73 -15.20 -9.99
CA ARG A 23 -8.80 -16.33 -9.75
C ARG A 23 -9.33 -17.32 -8.69
N GLY A 24 -10.37 -16.96 -7.94
CA GLY A 24 -10.96 -17.76 -6.87
C GLY A 24 -10.31 -17.52 -5.51
N ASP A 25 -9.58 -16.42 -5.33
CA ASP A 25 -9.09 -16.00 -4.01
C ASP A 25 -10.19 -15.34 -3.17
N GLU A 26 -10.01 -15.40 -1.86
CA GLU A 26 -10.81 -14.64 -0.92
C GLU A 26 -10.18 -13.27 -0.72
N VAL A 27 -10.92 -12.20 -0.94
CA VAL A 27 -10.39 -10.83 -0.89
C VAL A 27 -11.04 -10.03 0.22
N VAL A 28 -10.20 -9.36 1.00
CA VAL A 28 -10.60 -8.42 2.04
C VAL A 28 -10.04 -7.05 1.64
N VAL A 29 -10.90 -6.07 1.42
CA VAL A 29 -10.51 -4.70 1.09
C VAL A 29 -10.39 -3.88 2.36
N ILE A 30 -9.29 -3.13 2.47
CA ILE A 30 -9.07 -2.15 3.54
C ILE A 30 -8.99 -0.78 2.88
N ASP A 31 -9.93 0.11 3.17
CA ASP A 31 -10.01 1.41 2.51
C ASP A 31 -10.67 2.41 3.45
N ASP A 32 -10.32 3.69 3.37
CA ASP A 32 -11.01 4.77 4.11
C ASP A 32 -12.07 5.48 3.26
N LEU A 33 -12.22 5.07 2.00
CA LEU A 33 -13.12 5.63 1.00
C LEU A 33 -12.90 7.12 0.72
N SER A 34 -11.75 7.68 1.11
CA SER A 34 -11.41 9.10 0.89
C SER A 34 -11.39 9.46 -0.60
N THR A 35 -10.94 8.53 -1.44
CA THR A 35 -10.95 8.62 -2.91
C THR A 35 -11.46 7.35 -3.60
N GLY A 36 -11.82 6.34 -2.81
CA GLY A 36 -12.33 5.05 -3.25
C GLY A 36 -13.84 5.04 -3.46
N ASP A 37 -14.34 3.99 -4.10
CA ASP A 37 -15.78 3.76 -4.29
C ASP A 37 -16.10 2.29 -3.98
N VAL A 38 -16.97 2.07 -2.98
CA VAL A 38 -17.39 0.73 -2.55
C VAL A 38 -18.07 -0.06 -3.67
N ALA A 39 -18.67 0.60 -4.66
CA ALA A 39 -19.26 -0.10 -5.81
C ALA A 39 -18.22 -0.85 -6.66
N ARG A 40 -16.91 -0.55 -6.50
CA ARG A 40 -15.83 -1.15 -7.30
C ARG A 40 -15.27 -2.45 -6.75
N ILE A 41 -15.64 -2.86 -5.53
CA ILE A 41 -15.02 -4.04 -4.89
C ILE A 41 -15.84 -5.33 -5.07
N GLY A 42 -16.96 -5.26 -5.77
CA GLY A 42 -17.82 -6.42 -6.05
C GLY A 42 -18.32 -7.08 -4.77
N ALA A 43 -18.05 -8.37 -4.61
CA ALA A 43 -18.44 -9.16 -3.44
C ALA A 43 -17.36 -9.23 -2.34
N ALA A 44 -16.25 -8.51 -2.49
CA ALA A 44 -15.20 -8.50 -1.48
C ALA A 44 -15.70 -7.86 -0.18
N GLU A 45 -15.22 -8.35 0.96
CA GLU A 45 -15.48 -7.74 2.25
C GLU A 45 -14.78 -6.37 2.33
N LEU A 46 -15.48 -5.34 2.81
CA LEU A 46 -14.88 -4.04 3.13
C LEU A 46 -14.60 -3.91 4.62
N ILE A 47 -13.40 -3.47 4.95
CA ILE A 47 -13.00 -2.97 6.26
C ILE A 47 -12.69 -1.48 6.08
N GLU A 48 -13.58 -0.63 6.59
CA GLU A 48 -13.35 0.81 6.60
C GLU A 48 -12.30 1.17 7.65
N LEU A 49 -11.12 1.62 7.22
CA LEU A 49 -9.99 1.93 8.10
C LEU A 49 -9.06 2.99 7.49
N ASP A 50 -8.87 4.10 8.20
CA ASP A 50 -7.79 5.04 7.93
C ASP A 50 -6.46 4.48 8.43
N LEU A 51 -5.61 4.07 7.48
CA LEU A 51 -4.29 3.49 7.74
C LEU A 51 -3.26 4.50 8.26
N ALA A 52 -3.51 5.80 8.13
CA ALA A 52 -2.64 6.85 8.65
C ALA A 52 -2.98 7.25 10.11
N SER A 53 -4.00 6.64 10.70
CA SER A 53 -4.38 6.87 12.10
C SER A 53 -3.45 6.15 13.09
N ASP A 54 -3.26 6.72 14.27
CA ASP A 54 -2.35 6.18 15.30
C ASP A 54 -2.71 4.76 15.77
N THR A 55 -3.95 4.33 15.58
CA THR A 55 -4.45 3.01 16.02
C THR A 55 -4.58 2.01 14.87
N ALA A 56 -4.24 2.41 13.64
CA ALA A 56 -4.43 1.62 12.43
C ALA A 56 -3.68 0.28 12.49
N GLY A 57 -2.42 0.27 12.92
CA GLY A 57 -1.59 -0.94 12.97
C GLY A 57 -2.23 -2.04 13.82
N ALA A 58 -2.64 -1.71 15.05
CA ALA A 58 -3.28 -2.67 15.95
C ALA A 58 -4.65 -3.15 15.45
N ALA A 59 -5.45 -2.24 14.88
CA ALA A 59 -6.74 -2.59 14.28
C ALA A 59 -6.55 -3.53 13.09
N LEU A 60 -5.65 -3.18 12.16
CA LEU A 60 -5.34 -3.98 10.98
C LEU A 60 -4.77 -5.36 11.39
N ALA A 61 -3.86 -5.43 12.36
CA ALA A 61 -3.30 -6.69 12.85
C ALA A 61 -4.39 -7.68 13.30
N ARG A 62 -5.40 -7.18 14.03
CA ARG A 62 -6.56 -7.99 14.43
C ARG A 62 -7.32 -8.48 13.19
N HIS A 63 -7.62 -7.59 12.25
CA HIS A 63 -8.33 -7.96 11.02
C HIS A 63 -7.59 -9.02 10.19
N LEU A 64 -6.27 -8.87 10.02
CA LEU A 64 -5.41 -9.82 9.32
C LEU A 64 -5.42 -11.19 10.02
N ARG A 65 -5.28 -11.22 11.36
CA ARG A 65 -5.23 -12.44 12.16
C ARG A 65 -6.56 -13.19 12.20
N ASP A 66 -7.65 -12.49 12.50
CA ASP A 66 -9.00 -13.07 12.59
C ASP A 66 -9.41 -13.70 11.26
N ARG A 67 -8.95 -13.11 10.16
CA ARG A 67 -9.21 -13.60 8.82
C ARG A 67 -8.14 -14.58 8.32
N ARG A 68 -7.03 -14.80 9.02
CA ARG A 68 -5.92 -15.65 8.54
C ARG A 68 -5.47 -15.24 7.14
N VAL A 69 -5.21 -13.95 6.95
CA VAL A 69 -4.73 -13.40 5.68
C VAL A 69 -3.35 -13.99 5.34
N ASP A 70 -3.16 -14.41 4.10
CA ASP A 70 -1.92 -15.01 3.60
C ASP A 70 -0.93 -13.96 3.06
N ALA A 71 -1.45 -12.87 2.48
CA ALA A 71 -0.64 -11.81 1.86
C ALA A 71 -1.37 -10.46 1.84
N VAL A 72 -0.60 -9.37 1.75
CA VAL A 72 -1.12 -8.00 1.60
C VAL A 72 -0.66 -7.39 0.28
N ILE A 73 -1.56 -6.72 -0.43
CA ILE A 73 -1.23 -5.81 -1.54
C ILE A 73 -1.54 -4.38 -1.11
N HIS A 74 -0.52 -3.53 -1.11
CA HIS A 74 -0.60 -2.17 -0.59
C HIS A 74 -0.71 -1.10 -1.69
N PHE A 75 -1.93 -0.60 -1.93
CA PHE A 75 -2.21 0.52 -2.83
C PHE A 75 -2.58 1.83 -2.12
N ALA A 76 -2.90 1.78 -0.82
CA ALA A 76 -3.36 2.94 -0.04
C ALA A 76 -2.25 4.00 0.11
N ALA A 77 -2.26 5.00 -0.78
CA ALA A 77 -1.34 6.12 -0.80
C ALA A 77 -1.91 7.30 -1.60
N LEU A 78 -1.50 8.51 -1.24
CA LEU A 78 -1.69 9.69 -2.08
C LEU A 78 -0.78 9.62 -3.32
N LYS A 79 -1.28 10.15 -4.45
CA LYS A 79 -0.64 10.00 -5.76
C LYS A 79 -0.58 11.24 -6.65
N ARG A 80 -1.09 12.38 -6.21
CA ARG A 80 -1.16 13.60 -7.03
C ARG A 80 0.13 14.41 -6.89
N VAL A 81 0.90 14.52 -7.97
CA VAL A 81 2.20 15.19 -7.97
C VAL A 81 2.08 16.68 -7.61
N ASP A 82 1.13 17.38 -8.23
CA ASP A 82 0.82 18.79 -7.98
C ASP A 82 0.50 19.04 -6.50
N GLU A 83 -0.41 18.28 -5.94
CA GLU A 83 -0.78 18.39 -4.52
C GLU A 83 0.39 18.07 -3.60
N SER A 84 1.25 17.12 -3.97
CA SER A 84 2.42 16.76 -3.16
C SER A 84 3.40 17.92 -3.00
N ILE A 85 3.51 18.78 -4.02
CA ILE A 85 4.36 19.98 -3.98
C ILE A 85 3.71 21.05 -3.09
N GLU A 86 2.39 21.21 -3.18
CA GLU A 86 1.65 22.16 -2.33
C GLU A 86 1.61 21.73 -0.86
N ARG A 87 1.53 20.42 -0.59
CA ARG A 87 1.28 19.84 0.73
C ARG A 87 2.26 18.69 1.04
N PRO A 88 3.58 18.91 1.05
CA PRO A 88 4.56 17.82 1.19
C PRO A 88 4.39 17.03 2.50
N GLY A 89 4.22 17.71 3.64
CA GLY A 89 4.04 17.04 4.93
C GLY A 89 2.80 16.15 5.00
N HIS A 90 1.76 16.43 4.20
CA HIS A 90 0.59 15.58 4.10
C HIS A 90 0.92 14.24 3.42
N TYR A 91 1.69 14.28 2.34
CA TYR A 91 2.14 13.08 1.61
C TYR A 91 3.03 12.20 2.48
N TYR A 92 3.98 12.80 3.22
CA TYR A 92 4.80 12.04 4.16
C TYR A 92 3.96 11.39 5.25
N ARG A 93 3.01 12.14 5.85
CA ARG A 93 2.13 11.60 6.87
C ARG A 93 1.31 10.42 6.35
N ILE A 94 0.63 10.56 5.23
CA ILE A 94 -0.24 9.50 4.73
C ILE A 94 0.57 8.32 4.21
N ASN A 95 1.51 8.54 3.29
CA ASN A 95 2.17 7.44 2.58
C ASN A 95 3.09 6.64 3.51
N LEU A 96 3.91 7.31 4.34
CA LEU A 96 4.78 6.58 5.26
C LEU A 96 3.99 5.97 6.42
N ALA A 97 3.05 6.69 7.05
CA ALA A 97 2.33 6.12 8.20
C ALA A 97 1.47 4.93 7.78
N SER A 98 0.79 5.00 6.62
CA SER A 98 0.01 3.87 6.10
C SER A 98 0.89 2.66 5.81
N THR A 99 2.06 2.87 5.21
CA THR A 99 3.02 1.79 4.94
C THR A 99 3.54 1.17 6.24
N LEU A 100 3.88 2.00 7.23
CA LEU A 100 4.34 1.54 8.54
C LEU A 100 3.25 0.75 9.27
N ALA A 101 2.01 1.25 9.28
CA ALA A 101 0.87 0.57 9.89
C ALA A 101 0.62 -0.81 9.25
N VAL A 102 0.75 -0.93 7.93
CA VAL A 102 0.65 -2.21 7.21
C VAL A 102 1.76 -3.16 7.64
N ILE A 103 3.02 -2.69 7.66
CA ILE A 103 4.17 -3.51 8.04
C ILE A 103 4.04 -4.02 9.49
N ASP A 104 3.72 -3.14 10.42
CA ASP A 104 3.57 -3.49 11.83
C ASP A 104 2.40 -4.47 12.01
N ALA A 105 1.29 -4.24 11.33
CA ALA A 105 0.15 -5.15 11.36
C ALA A 105 0.48 -6.54 10.80
N MET A 106 1.24 -6.60 9.70
CA MET A 106 1.69 -7.86 9.09
C MET A 106 2.61 -8.62 10.03
N ARG A 107 3.55 -7.93 10.71
CA ARG A 107 4.42 -8.56 11.72
C ARG A 107 3.61 -9.14 12.87
N ASP A 108 2.69 -8.37 13.43
CA ASP A 108 1.86 -8.79 14.57
C ASP A 108 0.89 -9.93 14.22
N ALA A 109 0.45 -9.99 12.96
CA ALA A 109 -0.42 -11.05 12.45
C ALA A 109 0.34 -12.23 11.82
N ALA A 110 1.68 -12.17 11.79
CA ALA A 110 2.55 -13.15 11.13
C ALA A 110 2.22 -13.39 9.64
N VAL A 111 1.82 -12.33 8.91
CA VAL A 111 1.58 -12.36 7.48
C VAL A 111 2.88 -12.10 6.73
N PRO A 112 3.41 -13.05 5.95
CA PRO A 112 4.79 -12.97 5.48
C PRO A 112 4.95 -12.16 4.20
N SER A 113 3.93 -12.03 3.35
CA SER A 113 4.11 -11.57 1.96
C SER A 113 3.44 -10.23 1.69
N LEU A 114 4.23 -9.28 1.18
CA LEU A 114 3.80 -7.92 0.83
C LEU A 114 4.07 -7.64 -0.65
N VAL A 115 3.08 -7.08 -1.35
CA VAL A 115 3.28 -6.37 -2.61
C VAL A 115 3.04 -4.89 -2.37
N LEU A 116 4.09 -4.06 -2.52
CA LEU A 116 3.99 -2.60 -2.42
C LEU A 116 3.79 -1.99 -3.82
N SER A 117 2.76 -1.17 -3.99
CA SER A 117 2.59 -0.38 -5.21
C SER A 117 3.40 0.92 -5.13
N SER A 118 4.62 0.89 -5.68
CA SER A 118 5.48 2.06 -5.81
C SER A 118 5.20 2.87 -7.10
N SER A 119 6.17 3.62 -7.61
CA SER A 119 6.03 4.49 -8.77
C SER A 119 7.38 4.73 -9.45
N ALA A 120 7.39 4.83 -10.79
CA ALA A 120 8.57 5.27 -11.53
C ALA A 120 9.02 6.70 -11.17
N ALA A 121 8.19 7.47 -10.47
CA ALA A 121 8.55 8.77 -9.91
C ALA A 121 9.76 8.73 -8.95
N VAL A 122 10.15 7.55 -8.46
CA VAL A 122 11.38 7.38 -7.67
C VAL A 122 12.65 7.66 -8.47
N TYR A 123 12.63 7.49 -9.80
CA TYR A 123 13.80 7.70 -10.66
C TYR A 123 14.04 9.17 -11.02
N GLY A 124 13.02 10.03 -10.87
CA GLY A 124 13.13 11.44 -11.27
C GLY A 124 13.04 11.64 -12.78
N GLU A 125 13.85 12.56 -13.30
CA GLU A 125 13.95 12.85 -14.73
C GLU A 125 15.09 12.03 -15.34
N VAL A 126 14.75 11.20 -16.33
CA VAL A 126 15.68 10.29 -17.00
C VAL A 126 15.41 10.35 -18.51
N ASP A 127 16.49 10.42 -19.30
CA ASP A 127 16.40 10.31 -20.75
C ASP A 127 16.38 8.83 -21.18
N GLY A 128 15.38 8.44 -21.98
CA GLY A 128 15.30 7.11 -22.58
C GLY A 128 14.55 6.08 -21.74
N ILE A 129 14.95 4.80 -21.85
CA ILE A 129 14.31 3.67 -21.17
C ILE A 129 14.92 3.54 -19.77
N VAL A 130 14.05 3.47 -18.75
CA VAL A 130 14.44 3.27 -17.35
C VAL A 130 14.37 1.79 -17.00
N ASP A 131 15.36 1.30 -16.26
CA ASP A 131 15.41 -0.02 -15.63
C ASP A 131 15.70 0.08 -14.12
N GLU A 132 15.64 -1.03 -13.40
CA GLU A 132 15.82 -1.08 -11.95
C GLU A 132 17.23 -0.76 -11.46
N SER A 133 18.22 -0.66 -12.37
CA SER A 133 19.59 -0.26 -12.03
C SER A 133 19.79 1.26 -12.01
N HIS A 134 18.81 2.03 -12.49
CA HIS A 134 18.89 3.48 -12.52
C HIS A 134 18.88 4.09 -11.11
N PRO A 135 19.60 5.21 -10.89
CA PRO A 135 19.56 5.92 -9.62
C PRO A 135 18.14 6.39 -9.28
N THR A 136 17.77 6.30 -8.01
CA THR A 136 16.50 6.82 -7.50
C THR A 136 16.67 8.27 -7.00
N LEU A 137 16.35 9.23 -7.86
CA LEU A 137 16.50 10.68 -7.62
C LEU A 137 15.16 11.42 -7.77
N PRO A 138 14.20 11.22 -6.86
CA PRO A 138 12.85 11.77 -7.01
C PRO A 138 12.84 13.29 -7.03
N LEU A 139 12.07 13.88 -7.95
CA LEU A 139 11.99 15.34 -8.15
C LEU A 139 10.86 16.03 -7.38
N ASN A 140 9.99 15.26 -6.72
CA ASN A 140 8.85 15.78 -5.99
C ASN A 140 8.55 14.97 -4.71
N PRO A 141 7.79 15.55 -3.76
CA PRO A 141 7.47 14.89 -2.50
C PRO A 141 6.74 13.55 -2.67
N TYR A 142 5.85 13.40 -3.67
CA TYR A 142 5.21 12.12 -3.95
C TYR A 142 6.24 11.02 -4.26
N GLY A 143 7.16 11.25 -5.21
CA GLY A 143 8.23 10.32 -5.54
C GLY A 143 9.14 10.03 -4.34
N ALA A 144 9.49 11.06 -3.57
CA ALA A 144 10.31 10.92 -2.37
C ALA A 144 9.64 10.03 -1.31
N THR A 145 8.32 10.17 -1.10
CA THR A 145 7.60 9.31 -0.16
C THR A 145 7.50 7.87 -0.65
N LYS A 146 7.34 7.63 -1.96
CA LYS A 146 7.34 6.27 -2.53
C LYS A 146 8.68 5.57 -2.35
N LEU A 147 9.78 6.27 -2.62
CA LEU A 147 11.14 5.77 -2.37
C LEU A 147 11.37 5.49 -0.87
N ALA A 148 10.87 6.34 0.01
CA ALA A 148 10.95 6.11 1.46
C ALA A 148 10.17 4.85 1.88
N CYS A 149 9.01 4.59 1.27
CA CYS A 149 8.23 3.36 1.51
C CYS A 149 8.99 2.12 1.01
N GLU A 150 9.60 2.17 -0.17
CA GLU A 150 10.46 1.08 -0.66
C GLU A 150 11.63 0.80 0.29
N THR A 151 12.32 1.86 0.73
CA THR A 151 13.46 1.76 1.66
C THR A 151 13.04 1.11 2.98
N LEU A 152 11.87 1.49 3.51
CA LEU A 152 11.32 0.90 4.72
C LEU A 152 11.01 -0.60 4.52
N VAL A 153 10.35 -0.95 3.42
CA VAL A 153 10.02 -2.36 3.11
C VAL A 153 11.28 -3.19 2.93
N ASP A 154 12.29 -2.70 2.21
CA ASP A 154 13.58 -3.40 2.02
C ASP A 154 14.30 -3.60 3.37
N ALA A 155 14.34 -2.58 4.23
CA ALA A 155 14.94 -2.70 5.55
C ALA A 155 14.24 -3.78 6.41
N VAL A 156 12.91 -3.83 6.36
CA VAL A 156 12.12 -4.82 7.10
C VAL A 156 12.27 -6.22 6.50
N ALA A 157 12.28 -6.37 5.18
CA ALA A 157 12.52 -7.65 4.51
C ALA A 157 13.91 -8.22 4.87
N ARG A 158 14.95 -7.37 4.88
CA ARG A 158 16.31 -7.76 5.31
C ARG A 158 16.41 -8.19 6.77
N SER A 159 15.48 -7.74 7.62
CA SER A 159 15.38 -8.20 9.01
C SER A 159 14.75 -9.61 9.14
N GLY A 160 14.20 -10.16 8.05
CA GLY A 160 13.51 -11.47 8.01
C GLY A 160 12.04 -11.41 8.39
N ALA A 161 11.49 -10.21 8.62
CA ALA A 161 10.10 -10.01 9.04
C ALA A 161 9.08 -10.06 7.88
N LEU A 162 9.54 -9.89 6.64
CA LEU A 162 8.74 -9.98 5.41
C LEU A 162 9.49 -10.81 4.37
N ARG A 163 8.74 -11.42 3.44
CA ARG A 163 9.22 -12.11 2.24
C ARG A 163 8.70 -11.42 0.98
#